data_AF-A0A7V5KC19-F1
#
_entry.id   AF-A0A7V5KC19-F1
#
_cell.length_a   1.000
_cell.length_b   1.000
_cell.length_c   1.000
_cell.angle_alpha   90.00
_cell.angle_beta   90.00
_cell.angle_gamma   90.00
#
_symmetry.space_group_name_H-M   'P 1'
#
loop_
_entity.id
_entity.type
_entity.pdbx_description
1 polymer ?
#
loop_
_entity_poly.entity_id
_entity_poly.type
_entity_poly.pdbx_seq_one_letter_code
_entity_poly.pdbx_strand_id
1 'polypeptide(L)' 'MEYNHNYFMEHAFREAKLAFRESEVPIGAIVVIKNKIIGRGHNRT' A
#
# COMPACT_ATOMS: atom_id res chain seq x y z
N MET A 1 -20.08 -3.99 -5.69
CA MET A 1 -19.56 -2.61 -5.76
C MET A 1 -18.13 -2.69 -6.26
N GLU A 2 -17.81 -1.97 -7.32
CA GLU A 2 -16.44 -1.86 -7.82
C GLU A 2 -15.66 -0.92 -6.89
N TYR A 3 -14.50 -1.35 -6.40
CA TYR A 3 -13.66 -0.48 -5.57
C TYR A 3 -12.96 0.53 -6.47
N ASN A 4 -13.00 1.81 -6.11
CA ASN A 4 -12.28 2.85 -6.83
C ASN A 4 -10.81 2.92 -6.37
N HIS A 5 -10.00 3.67 -7.12
CA HIS A 5 -8.58 3.81 -6.79
C HIS A 5 -8.32 4.35 -5.38
N ASN A 6 -9.20 5.20 -4.84
CA ASN A 6 -9.03 5.76 -3.49
C ASN A 6 -9.04 4.68 -2.40
N TYR A 7 -9.91 3.66 -2.52
CA TYR A 7 -9.92 2.52 -1.60
C TYR A 7 -8.56 1.80 -1.59
N PHE A 8 -8.01 1.54 -2.77
CA PHE A 8 -6.72 0.86 -2.92
C PHE A 8 -5.54 1.74 -2.48
N MET A 9 -5.58 3.03 -2.77
CA MET A 9 -4.54 3.99 -2.35
C MET A 9 -4.46 4.13 -0.84
N GLU A 10 -5.58 4.06 -0.11
CA GLU A 10 -5.57 4.05 1.36
C GLU A 10 -4.78 2.83 1.91
N HIS A 11 -4.84 1.68 1.23
CA HIS A 11 -4.02 0.52 1.61
C HIS A 11 -2.53 0.75 1.33
N ALA A 12 -2.16 1.33 0.19
CA ALA A 12 -0.77 1.69 -0.11
C ALA A 12 -0.23 2.74 0.88
N PHE A 13 -1.07 3.69 1.29
CA PHE A 13 -0.70 4.71 2.26
C PHE A 13 -0.45 4.14 3.66
N ARG A 14 -1.17 3.08 4.06
CA ARG A 14 -0.89 2.37 5.31
C ARG A 14 0.48 1.69 5.31
N GLU A 15 0.91 1.14 4.17
CA GLU A 15 2.26 0.59 4.00
C GLU A 15 3.32 1.71 4.08
N ALA A 16 3.09 2.87 3.45
CA ALA A 16 3.99 4.02 3.58
C ALA A 16 4.15 4.50 5.04
N LYS A 17 3.08 4.47 5.84
CA LYS A 17 3.12 4.75 7.29
C LYS A 17 3.91 3.70 8.08
N LEU A 18 4.01 2.46 7.59
CA LEU A 18 4.87 1.44 8.21
C LEU A 18 6.34 1.78 7.96
N ALA A 19 6.73 2.02 6.70
CA ALA A 19 8.08 2.48 6.36
C ALA A 19 8.47 3.74 7.18
N PHE A 20 7.58 4.72 7.27
CA PHE A 20 7.84 5.92 8.10
C PHE A 20 8.16 5.56 9.56
N ARG A 21 7.41 4.63 10.16
CA ARG A 21 7.64 4.18 11.54
C ARG A 21 8.93 3.39 11.70
N GLU A 22 9.36 2.71 10.65
CA GLU A 22 10.64 2.00 10.56
C GLU A 22 11.81 2.96 10.24
N SER A 23 11.58 4.27 10.17
CA SER A 23 12.57 5.30 9.78
C SER A 23 13.09 5.13 8.34
N GLU A 24 12.32 4.46 7.49
CA GLU A 24 12.56 4.32 6.05
C GLU A 24 11.92 5.45 5.25
N VAL A 25 12.32 5.58 3.98
CA VAL A 25 11.63 6.47 3.02
C VAL A 25 10.17 6.01 2.89
N PRO A 26 9.16 6.88 3.12
CA PRO A 26 7.76 6.47 3.31
C PRO A 26 7.07 6.17 1.97
N ILE A 27 7.46 5.07 1.33
CA ILE A 27 6.88 4.57 0.10
C ILE A 27 6.16 3.25 0.40
N GLY A 28 4.91 3.15 -0.05
CA GLY A 28 4.08 1.96 0.09
C GLY A 28 3.42 1.59 -1.24
N ALA A 29 3.27 0.29 -1.49
CA ALA A 29 2.73 -0.25 -2.72
C ALA A 29 1.83 -1.46 -2.46
N ILE A 30 0.87 -1.68 -3.37
CA ILE A 30 0.00 -2.85 -3.37
C ILE A 30 -0.15 -3.39 -4.79
N VAL A 31 -0.43 -4.68 -4.91
CA VAL A 31 -0.78 -5.34 -6.17
C VAL A 31 -2.21 -5.84 -6.09
N VAL A 32 -3.03 -5.46 -7.08
CA VAL A 32 -4.47 -5.75 -7.13
C VAL A 32 -4.79 -6.60 -8.36
N ILE A 33 -5.55 -7.68 -8.19
CA ILE A 33 -6.11 -8.48 -9.28
C ILE A 33 -7.59 -8.77 -8.98
N LYS A 34 -8.48 -8.55 -9.94
CA LYS A 34 -9.93 -8.81 -9.81
C LYS A 34 -10.51 -8.25 -8.49
N ASN A 35 -10.24 -6.98 -8.20
CA ASN A 35 -10.68 -6.29 -6.97
C ASN A 35 -10.17 -6.87 -5.65
N LYS A 36 -9.13 -7.71 -5.67
CA LYS A 36 -8.50 -8.28 -4.49
C LYS A 36 -7.02 -7.86 -4.42
N ILE A 37 -6.59 -7.40 -3.25
CA ILE A 37 -5.17 -7.16 -2.97
C ILE A 37 -4.47 -8.52 -2.81
N ILE A 38 -3.45 -8.78 -3.62
CA ILE A 38 -2.65 -10.03 -3.60
C ILE A 38 -1.23 -9.82 -3.09
N GLY A 39 -0.80 -8.57 -2.95
CA GLY A 39 0.51 -8.22 -2.41
C GLY A 39 0.49 -6.83 -1.80
N ARG A 40 1.31 -6.64 -0.77
CA ARG A 40 1.55 -5.36 -0.09
C ARG A 40 3.04 -5.26 0.24
N GLY A 41 3.58 -4.05 0.23
CA GLY A 41 4.95 -3.82 0.65
C GLY A 41 5.24 -2.34 0.83
N HIS A 42 6.33 -2.05 1.53
CA HIS A 42 6.87 -0.71 1.74
C HIS A 42 8.39 -0.72 1.59
N ASN A 43 8.99 0.46 1.45
CA ASN A 43 10.44 0.60 1.33
C ASN A 43 11.16 -0.03 2.53
N ARG A 44 12.25 -0.76 2.26
CA ARG A 44 13.14 -1.36 3.25
C ARG A 44 14.54 -1.38 2.64
N THR A 45 15.49 -0.70 3.27
CA THR A 45 16.85 -0.51 2.75
C THR A 45 17.90 -1.11 3.67
#